data_AF-A0A4P8KRK1-F1
#
_entry.id   AF-A0A4P8KRK1-F1
#
_cell.length_a   1.000
_cell.length_b   1.000
_cell.length_c   1.000
_cell.angle_alpha   90.00
_cell.angle_beta   90.00
_cell.angle_gamma   90.00
#
_symmetry.space_group_name_H-M   'P 1'
#
loop_
_entity.id
_entity.type
_entity.pdbx_description
1 polymer ?
#
loop_
_entity_poly.entity_id
_entity_poly.type
_entity_poly.pdbx_seq_one_letter_code
_entity_poly.pdbx_strand_id
1 'polypeptide(L)'
;MPDPTEEELARLRVRAYGPDADLDEAGLARLTELEAALSSRGPSAARTPEPDPEREAGPAPQPVAAEEPPPAAEPKPVPLIAPVSLTAEPAPRTLDRRVRAAWVLSILVTAAVAAGLTAWTLPWGVRDDQHHAARLTEQPGTPDGAGQWNMSGLEVDELRSFGSYAGLEVYATDACIIVATAPLSEPGSGTGMCAGAGLEPVVEFHVPRRSRASAGDFGYPEEMRDHFPDGIVLRFTRQGDVILVDEGALPPGF
;
A
#
# COMPACT_ATOMS: atom_id res chain seq x y z
N MET A 1 26.93 28.87 -2.36
CA MET A 1 26.50 30.16 -1.79
C MET A 1 24.99 30.19 -1.96
N PRO A 2 24.21 30.19 -0.87
CA PRO A 2 22.76 30.35 -0.96
C PRO A 2 22.40 31.67 -1.66
N ASP A 3 21.30 31.67 -2.42
CA ASP A 3 20.80 32.89 -3.07
C ASP A 3 20.35 33.85 -1.96
N PRO A 4 20.82 35.12 -1.91
CA PRO A 4 20.37 36.08 -0.91
C PRO A 4 18.83 36.22 -0.84
N THR A 5 18.11 35.91 -1.92
CA THR A 5 16.64 35.91 -1.92
C THR A 5 16.03 34.73 -1.15
N GLU A 6 16.70 33.56 -1.15
CA GLU A 6 16.24 32.39 -0.39
C GLU A 6 16.45 32.58 1.11
N GLU A 7 17.54 33.23 1.52
CA GLU A 7 17.80 33.57 2.92
C GLU A 7 16.80 34.61 3.45
N GLU A 8 16.44 35.61 2.63
CA GLU A 8 15.43 36.61 2.96
C GLU A 8 14.06 35.94 3.15
N LEU A 9 13.66 35.04 2.23
CA LEU A 9 12.40 34.31 2.33
C LEU A 9 12.33 33.42 3.59
N ALA A 10 13.40 32.67 3.86
CA ALA A 10 13.45 31.80 5.05
C ALA A 10 13.26 32.61 6.34
N ARG A 11 13.91 33.78 6.43
CA ARG A 11 13.77 34.68 7.58
C ARG A 11 12.35 35.23 7.73
N LEU A 12 11.71 35.62 6.62
CA LEU A 12 10.34 36.13 6.63
C LEU A 12 9.32 35.05 7.00
N ARG A 13 9.49 33.80 6.53
CA ARG A 13 8.61 32.67 6.92
C ARG A 13 8.70 32.33 8.40
N VAL A 14 9.89 32.37 8.98
CA VAL A 14 10.07 32.16 10.43
C VAL A 14 9.36 33.26 11.23
N ARG A 15 9.40 34.52 10.78
CA ARG A 15 8.70 35.62 11.45
C ARG A 15 7.19 35.66 11.19
N ALA A 16 6.73 35.10 10.07
CA ALA A 16 5.30 35.01 9.76
C ALA A 16 4.60 33.84 10.45
N TYR A 17 5.29 32.69 10.57
CA TYR A 17 4.68 31.42 10.99
C TYR A 17 5.38 30.76 12.19
N GLY A 18 6.37 31.43 12.78
CA GLY A 18 7.07 30.94 13.97
C GLY A 18 6.27 31.14 15.27
N PRO A 19 6.73 30.53 16.38
CA PRO A 19 6.08 30.67 17.69
C PRO A 19 6.02 32.11 18.18
N ASP A 20 6.95 32.95 17.74
CA ASP A 20 7.03 34.38 18.04
C ASP A 20 6.70 35.22 16.79
N ALA A 21 5.61 34.88 16.08
CA ALA A 21 5.26 35.56 14.84
C ALA A 21 5.05 37.07 15.04
N ASP A 22 5.92 37.87 14.45
CA ASP A 22 6.03 39.32 14.69
C ASP A 22 6.13 40.14 13.39
N LEU A 23 5.61 39.59 12.29
CA LEU A 23 5.69 40.22 10.96
C LEU A 23 4.58 41.26 10.76
N ASP A 24 4.97 42.45 10.28
CA ASP A 24 4.05 43.55 9.96
C ASP A 24 3.47 43.43 8.54
N GLU A 25 2.50 44.29 8.20
CA GLU A 25 1.81 44.27 6.90
C GLU A 25 2.77 44.44 5.72
N ALA A 26 3.78 45.31 5.87
CA ALA A 26 4.83 45.49 4.88
C ALA A 26 5.68 44.22 4.70
N GLY A 27 6.01 43.54 5.79
CA GLY A 27 6.71 42.26 5.77
C GLY A 27 5.91 41.14 5.09
N LEU A 28 4.60 41.07 5.32
CA LEU A 28 3.71 40.10 4.65
C LEU A 28 3.62 40.35 3.13
N ALA A 29 3.53 41.62 2.72
CA ALA A 29 3.54 41.98 1.30
C ALA A 29 4.85 41.55 0.62
N ARG A 30 5.99 41.77 1.30
CA ARG A 30 7.31 41.35 0.82
C ARG A 30 7.44 39.83 0.75
N LEU A 31 6.90 39.10 1.73
CA LEU A 31 6.87 37.64 1.72
C LEU A 31 6.08 37.12 0.51
N THR A 32 4.89 37.68 0.26
CA THR A 32 4.04 37.27 -0.87
C THR A 32 4.72 37.56 -2.22
N GLU A 33 5.40 38.70 -2.35
CA GLU A 33 6.19 39.04 -3.55
C GLU A 33 7.29 38.00 -3.82
N LEU A 34 8.05 37.61 -2.80
CA LEU A 34 9.14 36.63 -2.93
C LEU A 34 8.62 35.21 -3.25
N GLU A 35 7.49 34.81 -2.67
CA GLU A 35 6.86 33.52 -2.98
C GLU A 35 6.31 33.46 -4.41
N ALA A 36 5.74 34.57 -4.90
CA ALA A 36 5.33 34.70 -6.29
C ALA A 36 6.53 34.71 -7.25
N ALA A 37 7.64 35.35 -6.88
CA ALA A 37 8.88 35.36 -7.65
C ALA A 37 9.52 33.97 -7.77
N LEU A 38 9.46 33.15 -6.72
CA LEU A 38 9.93 31.76 -6.77
C LEU A 38 9.00 30.86 -7.57
N SER A 39 7.69 31.02 -7.41
CA SER A 39 6.69 30.25 -8.17
C SER A 39 6.77 30.54 -9.67
N SER A 40 7.07 31.79 -10.05
CA SER A 40 7.26 32.20 -11.45
C SER A 40 8.63 31.85 -12.04
N ARG A 41 9.64 31.55 -11.20
CA ARG A 41 10.94 31.05 -11.67
C ARG A 41 10.86 29.66 -12.30
N GLY A 42 9.77 28.92 -12.05
CA GLY A 42 9.54 27.57 -12.58
C GLY A 42 10.65 26.58 -12.22
N PRO A 43 10.51 25.29 -12.55
CA PRO A 43 11.59 24.33 -12.44
C PRO A 43 12.63 24.61 -13.53
N SER A 44 13.47 25.62 -13.31
CA SER A 44 14.66 25.88 -14.13
C SER A 44 15.74 24.84 -13.82
N ALA A 45 15.73 23.75 -14.59
CA ALA A 45 16.85 22.85 -14.82
C ALA A 45 17.52 22.24 -13.57
N ALA A 46 16.76 21.46 -12.80
CA ALA A 46 17.36 20.30 -12.15
C ALA A 46 17.71 19.28 -13.25
N ARG A 47 19.01 19.02 -13.38
CA ARG A 47 19.64 18.12 -14.36
C ARG A 47 18.82 16.86 -14.62
N THR A 48 18.37 16.70 -15.85
CA THR A 48 18.05 15.41 -16.44
C THR A 48 19.24 14.46 -16.19
N PRO A 49 19.05 13.30 -15.51
CA PRO A 49 20.00 12.22 -15.64
C PRO A 49 19.99 11.79 -17.11
N GLU A 50 21.16 11.84 -17.72
CA GLU A 50 21.44 11.31 -19.05
C GLU A 50 20.78 9.93 -19.24
N PRO A 51 19.97 9.71 -20.29
CA PRO A 51 19.42 8.39 -20.55
C PRO A 51 20.54 7.45 -21.00
N ASP A 52 20.79 6.44 -20.18
CA ASP A 52 21.63 5.29 -20.50
C ASP A 52 21.05 4.56 -21.74
N PRO A 53 21.81 4.43 -22.85
CA PRO A 53 21.33 3.76 -24.04
C PRO A 53 21.70 2.28 -23.97
N GLU A 54 20.90 1.43 -23.32
CA GLU A 54 20.78 -0.01 -23.63
C GLU A 54 19.88 -0.75 -22.63
N ARG A 55 18.61 -0.96 -23.00
CA ARG A 55 18.01 -2.29 -22.79
C ARG A 55 16.88 -2.54 -23.77
N GLU A 56 17.08 -3.61 -24.53
CA GLU A 56 16.22 -4.13 -25.57
C GLU A 56 14.74 -4.20 -25.15
N ALA A 57 13.90 -3.58 -25.97
CA ALA A 57 12.47 -3.83 -25.96
C ALA A 57 12.22 -5.29 -26.36
N GLY A 58 11.80 -6.11 -25.39
CA GLY A 58 11.22 -7.42 -25.67
C GLY A 58 9.96 -7.27 -26.52
N PRO A 59 9.78 -8.03 -27.60
CA PRO A 59 8.63 -7.87 -28.47
C PRO A 59 7.34 -8.36 -27.79
N ALA A 60 6.30 -7.54 -27.95
CA ALA A 60 4.93 -7.83 -27.55
C ALA A 60 4.37 -9.10 -28.23
N PRO A 61 3.44 -9.84 -27.58
CA PRO A 61 2.79 -10.99 -28.19
C PRO A 61 1.80 -10.55 -29.28
N GLN A 62 2.03 -10.99 -30.51
CA GLN A 62 1.07 -10.83 -31.61
C GLN A 62 -0.03 -11.91 -31.54
N PRO A 63 -1.27 -11.59 -31.92
CA PRO A 63 -2.36 -12.55 -32.02
C PRO A 63 -2.19 -13.39 -33.30
N VAL A 64 -2.13 -14.72 -33.15
CA VAL A 64 -2.07 -15.63 -34.30
C VAL A 64 -3.48 -15.79 -34.88
N ALA A 65 -3.69 -15.15 -36.02
CA ALA A 65 -4.85 -15.31 -36.88
C ALA A 65 -4.87 -16.72 -37.50
N ALA A 66 -6.08 -17.27 -37.63
CA ALA A 66 -6.34 -18.52 -38.32
C ALA A 66 -5.97 -18.39 -39.81
N GLU A 67 -5.08 -19.28 -40.29
CA GLU A 67 -4.73 -19.37 -41.70
C GLU A 67 -5.41 -20.60 -42.32
N GLU A 68 -6.26 -20.31 -43.29
CA GLU A 68 -7.04 -21.21 -44.13
C GLU A 68 -6.13 -21.84 -45.22
N PRO A 69 -6.29 -23.12 -45.59
CA PRO A 69 -5.35 -23.80 -46.48
C PRO A 69 -5.59 -23.49 -47.96
N PRO A 70 -4.53 -23.23 -48.77
CA PRO A 70 -4.65 -23.10 -50.23
C PRO A 70 -4.61 -24.46 -50.97
N PRO A 71 -5.05 -24.48 -52.26
CA PRO A 71 -5.50 -25.70 -52.93
C PRO A 71 -4.41 -26.51 -53.63
N ALA A 72 -4.83 -27.71 -54.04
CA ALA A 72 -4.09 -28.81 -54.65
C ALA A 72 -3.16 -28.44 -55.83
N ALA A 73 -1.99 -29.06 -55.84
CA ALA A 73 -1.15 -29.25 -57.02
C ALA A 73 -0.81 -30.73 -57.20
N GLU A 74 -1.04 -31.22 -58.42
CA GLU A 74 -0.89 -32.60 -58.89
C GLU A 74 0.58 -33.07 -59.02
N PRO A 75 0.82 -34.40 -59.13
CA PRO A 75 2.03 -35.05 -58.67
C PRO A 75 3.11 -35.22 -59.74
N LYS A 76 4.38 -35.25 -59.32
CA LYS A 76 5.50 -35.82 -60.09
C LYS A 76 5.73 -37.29 -59.69
N PRO A 77 5.97 -38.21 -60.65
CA PRO A 77 6.13 -39.62 -60.36
C PRO A 77 7.52 -39.89 -59.76
N VAL A 78 7.54 -40.35 -58.52
CA VAL A 78 8.73 -40.87 -57.82
C VAL A 78 8.76 -42.39 -58.03
N PRO A 79 9.92 -42.99 -58.34
CA PRO A 79 10.04 -44.40 -58.70
C PRO A 79 9.63 -45.34 -57.55
N LEU A 80 9.02 -46.46 -57.94
CA LEU A 80 8.63 -47.58 -57.08
C LEU A 80 9.79 -48.01 -56.17
N ILE A 81 9.71 -47.66 -54.89
CA ILE A 81 10.43 -48.35 -53.82
C ILE A 81 9.46 -49.41 -53.30
N ALA A 82 9.89 -50.68 -53.37
CA ALA A 82 9.12 -51.81 -52.91
C ALA A 82 8.64 -51.61 -51.45
N PRO A 83 7.39 -51.98 -51.13
CA PRO A 83 6.88 -51.87 -49.77
C PRO A 83 7.65 -52.84 -48.87
N VAL A 84 8.50 -52.30 -48.00
CA VAL A 84 8.93 -53.03 -46.82
C VAL A 84 7.74 -53.05 -45.89
N SER A 85 7.08 -54.20 -45.79
CA SER A 85 6.02 -54.47 -44.82
C SER A 85 6.55 -54.27 -43.40
N LEU A 86 6.42 -53.05 -42.87
CA LEU A 86 6.55 -52.76 -41.43
C LEU A 86 5.22 -53.08 -40.74
N THR A 87 4.73 -54.31 -40.89
CA THR A 87 3.70 -54.89 -40.02
C THR A 87 4.39 -55.44 -38.78
N ALA A 88 5.00 -54.57 -37.99
CA ALA A 88 5.34 -54.87 -36.61
C ALA A 88 4.39 -54.03 -35.77
N GLU A 89 3.27 -54.65 -35.35
CA GLU A 89 2.44 -54.07 -34.30
C GLU A 89 3.35 -53.80 -33.09
N PRO A 90 3.42 -52.56 -32.58
CA PRO A 90 4.20 -52.27 -31.40
C PRO A 90 3.56 -53.05 -30.25
N ALA A 91 4.22 -54.13 -29.83
CA ALA A 91 3.80 -54.90 -28.68
C ALA A 91 3.62 -53.94 -27.48
N PRO A 92 2.50 -54.03 -26.75
CA PRO A 92 2.26 -53.16 -25.61
C PRO A 92 3.35 -53.42 -24.58
N ARG A 93 4.33 -52.52 -24.50
CA ARG A 93 5.34 -52.54 -23.45
C ARG A 93 4.62 -52.16 -22.17
N THR A 94 4.15 -53.18 -21.46
CA THR A 94 3.64 -53.04 -20.10
C THR A 94 4.80 -52.61 -19.24
N LEU A 95 4.96 -51.29 -19.07
CA LEU A 95 5.84 -50.71 -18.07
C LEU A 95 5.51 -51.38 -16.74
N ASP A 96 6.53 -52.01 -16.15
CA ASP A 96 6.41 -52.72 -14.88
C ASP A 96 5.75 -51.78 -13.86
N ARG A 97 4.81 -52.31 -13.07
CA ARG A 97 4.05 -51.54 -12.06
C ARG A 97 5.00 -50.75 -11.14
N ARG A 98 6.19 -51.28 -10.91
CA ARG A 98 7.26 -50.65 -10.14
C ARG A 98 7.74 -49.34 -10.76
N VAL A 99 7.90 -49.30 -12.08
CA VAL A 99 8.34 -48.10 -12.81
C VAL A 99 7.25 -47.03 -12.79
N ARG A 100 5.98 -47.42 -12.94
CA ARG A 100 4.85 -46.47 -12.82
C ARG A 100 4.75 -45.89 -11.41
N ALA A 101 4.89 -46.71 -10.38
CA ALA A 101 4.86 -46.25 -8.99
C ALA A 101 6.02 -45.28 -8.69
N ALA A 102 7.22 -45.60 -9.17
CA ALA A 102 8.39 -44.72 -9.02
C ALA A 102 8.17 -43.37 -9.72
N TRP A 103 7.54 -43.37 -10.90
CA TRP A 103 7.26 -42.13 -11.63
C TRP A 103 6.24 -41.24 -10.91
N VAL A 104 5.17 -41.82 -10.36
CA VAL A 104 4.19 -41.06 -9.56
C VAL A 104 4.83 -40.52 -8.28
N LEU A 105 5.63 -41.33 -7.59
CA LEU A 105 6.33 -40.89 -6.38
C LEU A 105 7.27 -39.71 -6.67
N SER A 106 7.99 -39.74 -7.80
CA SER A 106 8.86 -38.65 -8.24
C SER A 106 8.09 -37.34 -8.41
N ILE A 107 6.90 -37.38 -9.01
CA ILE A 107 6.07 -36.18 -9.19
C ILE A 107 5.60 -35.63 -7.85
N LEU A 108 5.14 -36.51 -6.95
CA LEU A 108 4.69 -36.11 -5.62
C LEU A 108 5.82 -35.46 -4.80
N VAL A 109 7.01 -36.05 -4.83
CA VAL A 109 8.20 -35.49 -4.17
C VAL A 109 8.56 -34.13 -4.77
N THR A 110 8.56 -34.00 -6.10
CA THR A 110 8.88 -32.73 -6.77
C THR A 110 7.86 -31.64 -6.43
N ALA A 111 6.57 -31.97 -6.43
CA ALA A 111 5.50 -31.04 -6.05
C ALA A 111 5.60 -30.60 -4.59
N ALA A 112 5.90 -31.53 -3.67
CA ALA A 112 6.10 -31.23 -2.26
C ALA A 112 7.32 -30.34 -2.02
N VAL A 113 8.44 -30.61 -2.69
CA VAL A 113 9.65 -29.79 -2.62
C VAL A 113 9.41 -28.39 -3.19
N ALA A 114 8.73 -28.28 -4.34
CA ALA A 114 8.37 -26.99 -4.91
C ALA A 114 7.49 -26.19 -3.96
N ALA A 115 6.40 -26.77 -3.43
CA ALA A 115 5.52 -26.10 -2.48
C ALA A 115 6.25 -25.67 -1.19
N GLY A 116 7.13 -26.53 -0.66
CA GLY A 116 7.94 -26.21 0.51
C GLY A 116 8.93 -25.07 0.27
N LEU A 117 9.58 -25.05 -0.91
CA LEU A 117 10.47 -23.95 -1.29
C LEU A 117 9.69 -22.65 -1.48
N THR A 118 8.54 -22.67 -2.17
CA THR A 118 7.71 -21.46 -2.33
C THR A 118 7.23 -20.92 -0.99
N ALA A 119 6.85 -21.79 -0.04
CA ALA A 119 6.48 -21.40 1.31
C ALA A 119 7.65 -20.81 2.13
N TRP A 120 8.88 -21.30 1.91
CA TRP A 120 10.06 -20.84 2.64
C TRP A 120 10.67 -19.56 2.03
N THR A 121 10.68 -19.42 0.71
CA THR A 121 11.33 -18.30 0.00
C THR A 121 10.47 -17.05 -0.08
N LEU A 122 9.30 -17.04 0.54
CA LEU A 122 8.44 -15.88 0.69
C LEU A 122 8.56 -15.39 2.13
N PRO A 123 9.59 -14.59 2.47
CA PRO A 123 9.85 -14.28 3.86
C PRO A 123 8.79 -13.30 4.40
N TRP A 124 8.06 -12.59 3.52
CA TRP A 124 7.03 -11.58 3.85
C TRP A 124 6.03 -11.28 2.71
N GLY A 125 5.83 -12.19 1.74
CA GLY A 125 4.98 -11.92 0.57
C GLY A 125 4.16 -13.15 0.23
N VAL A 126 2.89 -13.25 0.55
CA VAL A 126 1.83 -12.36 0.07
C VAL A 126 1.20 -11.76 1.32
N ARG A 127 1.14 -10.42 1.42
CA ARG A 127 0.05 -9.80 2.18
C ARG A 127 -1.21 -10.21 1.44
N ASP A 128 -1.72 -11.41 1.72
CA ASP A 128 -3.11 -11.68 1.44
C ASP A 128 -3.87 -10.59 2.19
N ASP A 129 -4.98 -10.12 1.65
CA ASP A 129 -5.92 -9.17 2.27
C ASP A 129 -6.55 -9.74 3.58
N GLN A 130 -5.87 -10.68 4.22
CA GLN A 130 -6.22 -11.47 5.40
C GLN A 130 -5.20 -11.27 6.55
N HIS A 131 -4.03 -10.66 6.32
CA HIS A 131 -3.02 -10.41 7.37
C HIS A 131 -3.05 -8.96 7.84
N HIS A 132 -4.15 -8.63 8.52
CA HIS A 132 -4.24 -7.41 9.33
C HIS A 132 -3.53 -7.63 10.67
N ALA A 133 -2.92 -6.57 11.20
CA ALA A 133 -2.32 -6.59 12.53
C ALA A 133 -3.39 -6.79 13.63
N ALA A 134 -4.59 -6.24 13.41
CA ALA A 134 -5.74 -6.48 14.26
C ALA A 134 -7.06 -6.40 13.50
N ARG A 135 -8.08 -7.03 14.09
CA ARG A 135 -9.49 -6.93 13.68
C ARG A 135 -10.31 -6.52 14.90
N LEU A 136 -10.81 -5.30 14.87
CA LEU A 136 -11.61 -4.71 15.93
C LEU A 136 -13.09 -4.89 15.61
N THR A 137 -13.86 -5.31 16.60
CA THR A 137 -15.31 -5.50 16.49
C THR A 137 -16.04 -4.44 17.30
N GLU A 138 -17.24 -4.08 16.85
CA GLU A 138 -18.11 -3.17 17.60
C GLU A 138 -18.28 -3.63 19.05
N GLN A 139 -18.11 -2.68 19.97
CA GLN A 139 -18.32 -2.85 21.40
C GLN A 139 -19.74 -2.44 21.75
N PRO A 140 -20.42 -3.17 22.64
CA PRO A 140 -21.77 -2.80 23.06
C PRO A 140 -21.76 -1.49 23.85
N GLY A 141 -22.69 -0.59 23.52
CA GLY A 141 -22.92 0.66 24.24
C GLY A 141 -22.74 1.90 23.38
N THR A 142 -23.29 3.01 23.85
CA THR A 142 -23.08 4.32 23.22
C THR A 142 -21.79 4.93 23.77
N PRO A 143 -20.87 5.41 22.93
CA PRO A 143 -19.66 6.08 23.40
C PRO A 143 -20.00 7.34 24.22
N ASP A 144 -19.53 7.39 25.46
CA ASP A 144 -19.65 8.59 26.28
C ASP A 144 -18.84 9.75 25.66
N GLY A 145 -19.38 10.96 25.70
CA GLY A 145 -18.68 12.15 25.19
C GLY A 145 -18.74 12.34 23.67
N ALA A 146 -19.43 11.47 22.92
CA ALA A 146 -19.57 11.58 21.48
C ALA A 146 -20.11 12.94 20.99
N GLY A 147 -20.93 13.64 21.79
CA GLY A 147 -21.40 15.00 21.48
C GLY A 147 -20.33 16.10 21.48
N GLN A 148 -19.14 15.85 22.03
CA GLN A 148 -18.02 16.82 22.02
C GLN A 148 -17.25 16.79 20.70
N TRP A 149 -17.28 15.67 19.99
CA TRP A 149 -16.66 15.50 18.67
C TRP A 149 -17.66 15.82 17.57
N ASN A 150 -18.05 17.10 17.46
CA ASN A 150 -18.90 17.54 16.36
C ASN A 150 -18.05 17.79 15.10
N MET A 151 -17.63 16.71 14.46
CA MET A 151 -17.09 16.76 13.11
C MET A 151 -18.25 17.00 12.13
N SER A 152 -18.50 18.27 11.80
CA SER A 152 -19.29 18.70 10.64
C SER A 152 -20.53 17.85 10.31
N GLY A 153 -21.48 17.76 11.25
CA GLY A 153 -22.80 17.17 10.97
C GLY A 153 -22.90 15.65 11.14
N LEU A 154 -21.93 15.01 11.80
CA LEU A 154 -22.09 13.65 12.31
C LEU A 154 -23.03 13.66 13.52
N GLU A 155 -24.12 12.89 13.43
CA GLU A 155 -25.04 12.71 14.56
C GLU A 155 -24.43 11.72 15.57
N VAL A 156 -24.62 12.03 16.86
CA VAL A 156 -23.97 11.35 17.99
C VAL A 156 -24.41 9.89 18.13
N ASP A 157 -25.64 9.59 17.72
CA ASP A 157 -26.29 8.30 17.78
C ASP A 157 -25.82 7.31 16.71
N GLU A 158 -25.11 7.77 15.67
CA GLU A 158 -24.49 6.90 14.67
C GLU A 158 -23.08 6.41 15.06
N LEU A 159 -22.49 7.03 16.10
CA LEU A 159 -21.11 6.75 16.49
C LEU A 159 -21.02 5.48 17.34
N ARG A 160 -20.25 4.51 16.85
CA ARG A 160 -20.00 3.21 17.50
C ARG A 160 -18.55 3.10 17.95
N SER A 161 -18.32 2.42 19.06
CA SER A 161 -16.97 2.09 19.54
C SER A 161 -16.53 0.74 19.01
N PHE A 162 -15.26 0.61 18.63
CA PHE A 162 -14.63 -0.64 18.19
C PHE A 162 -13.55 -1.12 19.17
N GLY A 163 -13.44 -0.47 20.34
CA GLY A 163 -12.42 -0.75 21.34
C GLY A 163 -11.10 -0.05 21.02
N SER A 164 -10.00 -0.62 21.52
CA SER A 164 -8.68 0.01 21.44
C SER A 164 -7.63 -0.86 20.75
N TYR A 165 -6.65 -0.19 20.14
CA TYR A 165 -5.47 -0.82 19.54
C TYR A 165 -4.22 0.00 19.85
N ALA A 166 -3.25 -0.64 20.50
CA ALA A 166 -2.03 0.00 21.00
C ALA A 166 -2.33 1.28 21.83
N GLY A 167 -3.39 1.27 22.63
CA GLY A 167 -3.83 2.41 23.43
C GLY A 167 -4.62 3.49 22.68
N LEU A 168 -4.79 3.38 21.36
CA LEU A 168 -5.71 4.25 20.62
C LEU A 168 -7.14 3.77 20.76
N GLU A 169 -8.07 4.68 20.98
CA GLU A 169 -9.50 4.42 20.93
C GLU A 169 -10.02 4.58 19.51
N VAL A 170 -10.80 3.60 19.04
CA VAL A 170 -11.30 3.55 17.67
C VAL A 170 -12.83 3.65 17.66
N TYR A 171 -13.33 4.62 16.93
CA TYR A 171 -14.76 4.85 16.74
C TYR A 171 -15.08 4.92 15.24
N ALA A 172 -16.31 4.57 14.87
CA ALA A 172 -16.75 4.73 13.49
C ALA A 172 -18.26 4.93 13.37
N THR A 173 -18.66 5.63 12.32
CA THR A 173 -20.03 5.62 11.78
C THR A 173 -20.07 4.80 10.50
N ASP A 174 -21.17 4.86 9.77
CA ASP A 174 -21.22 4.18 8.48
C ASP A 174 -20.26 4.78 7.43
N ALA A 175 -19.99 6.07 7.54
CA ALA A 175 -19.20 6.83 6.57
C ALA A 175 -17.85 7.31 7.09
N CYS A 176 -17.58 7.24 8.40
CA CYS A 176 -16.39 7.85 8.99
C CYS A 176 -15.68 6.91 9.98
N ILE A 177 -14.36 7.02 10.08
CA ILE A 177 -13.54 6.42 11.15
C ILE A 177 -12.87 7.55 11.92
N ILE A 178 -12.83 7.43 13.24
CA ILE A 178 -12.15 8.33 14.17
C ILE A 178 -11.20 7.50 15.02
N VAL A 179 -9.96 7.95 15.13
CA VAL A 179 -8.91 7.35 15.95
C VAL A 179 -8.42 8.40 16.93
N ALA A 180 -8.58 8.14 18.22
CA ALA A 180 -8.27 9.07 19.29
C ALA A 180 -7.19 8.51 20.22
N THR A 181 -6.40 9.40 20.83
CA THR A 181 -5.36 9.06 21.81
C THR A 181 -5.91 8.92 23.23
N ALA A 182 -7.19 9.23 23.44
CA ALA A 182 -7.90 9.09 24.70
C ALA A 182 -9.39 8.85 24.42
N PRO A 183 -10.17 8.35 25.41
CA PRO A 183 -11.62 8.24 25.29
C PRO A 183 -12.28 9.59 24.98
N LEU A 184 -13.40 9.59 24.25
CA LEU A 184 -14.10 10.83 23.85
C LEU A 184 -14.64 11.66 25.03
N SER A 185 -14.73 11.07 26.22
CA SER A 185 -15.09 11.76 27.47
C SER A 185 -13.94 12.59 28.06
N GLU A 186 -12.71 12.38 27.59
CA GLU A 186 -11.50 13.02 28.06
C GLU A 186 -10.88 13.92 26.97
N PRO A 187 -10.18 15.00 27.35
CA PRO A 187 -9.46 15.81 26.38
C PRO A 187 -8.30 15.00 25.79
N GLY A 188 -8.37 14.75 24.48
CA GLY A 188 -7.36 14.01 23.74
C GLY A 188 -7.21 14.50 22.30
N SER A 189 -6.11 14.11 21.67
CA SER A 189 -5.91 14.31 20.25
C SER A 189 -6.55 13.17 19.48
N GLY A 190 -6.89 13.41 18.23
CA GLY A 190 -7.33 12.35 17.34
C GLY A 190 -7.36 12.82 15.91
N THR A 191 -7.60 11.89 15.01
CA THR A 191 -7.82 12.15 13.60
C THR A 191 -9.02 11.37 13.15
N GLY A 192 -9.77 11.92 12.21
CA GLY A 192 -10.92 11.26 11.63
C GLY A 192 -10.97 11.52 10.13
N MET A 193 -11.47 10.54 9.40
CA MET A 193 -11.70 10.66 7.97
C MET A 193 -13.05 10.06 7.60
N CYS A 194 -13.77 10.79 6.77
CA CYS A 194 -15.05 10.35 6.20
C CYS A 194 -14.89 10.03 4.72
N ALA A 195 -15.60 9.01 4.27
CA ALA A 195 -15.72 8.66 2.87
C ALA A 195 -17.08 9.09 2.32
N GLY A 196 -17.14 9.36 1.01
CA GLY A 196 -18.40 9.60 0.32
C GLY A 196 -19.28 8.35 0.26
N ALA A 197 -20.55 8.53 -0.06
CA ALA A 197 -21.52 7.43 -0.14
C ALA A 197 -21.01 6.30 -1.05
N GLY A 198 -21.06 5.06 -0.54
CA GLY A 198 -20.64 3.85 -1.26
C GLY A 198 -19.13 3.57 -1.25
N LEU A 199 -18.34 4.36 -0.53
CA LEU A 199 -16.91 4.11 -0.32
C LEU A 199 -16.64 3.67 1.12
N GLU A 200 -15.67 2.78 1.30
CA GLU A 200 -15.21 2.37 2.61
C GLU A 200 -14.31 3.46 3.22
N PRO A 201 -14.59 3.94 4.44
CA PRO A 201 -13.70 4.89 5.08
C PRO A 201 -12.38 4.23 5.46
N VAL A 202 -11.32 5.00 5.28
CA VAL A 202 -9.94 4.67 5.64
C VAL A 202 -9.35 5.87 6.37
N VAL A 203 -8.61 5.63 7.44
CA VAL A 203 -7.80 6.66 8.09
C VAL A 203 -6.40 6.14 8.35
N GLU A 204 -5.40 6.98 8.07
CA GLU A 204 -4.00 6.71 8.37
C GLU A 204 -3.59 7.53 9.60
N PHE A 205 -2.99 6.86 10.57
CA PHE A 205 -2.51 7.42 11.81
C PHE A 205 -1.00 7.28 11.89
N HIS A 206 -0.30 8.40 11.89
CA HIS A 206 1.16 8.43 11.90
C HIS A 206 1.67 8.56 13.33
N VAL A 207 2.49 7.61 13.74
CA VAL A 207 3.18 7.60 15.03
C VAL A 207 4.66 7.92 14.78
N PRO A 208 5.15 9.12 15.16
CA PRO A 208 6.53 9.50 14.90
C PRO A 208 7.51 8.69 15.75
N ARG A 209 8.78 8.68 15.33
CA ARG A 209 9.89 8.14 16.12
C ARG A 209 10.02 8.85 17.45
N ARG A 210 10.34 8.12 18.53
CA ARG A 210 10.59 8.71 19.86
C ARG A 210 11.61 9.84 19.83
N SER A 211 12.67 9.72 19.03
CA SER A 211 13.73 10.72 18.89
C SER A 211 13.29 12.02 18.19
N ARG A 212 12.13 12.02 17.53
CA ARG A 212 11.55 13.16 16.81
C ARG A 212 10.29 13.75 17.44
N ALA A 213 9.88 13.26 18.62
CA ALA A 213 8.71 13.77 19.35
C ALA A 213 8.91 15.19 19.95
N SER A 214 9.65 16.07 19.26
CA SER A 214 10.01 17.42 19.71
C SER A 214 9.00 18.50 19.32
N ALA A 215 7.87 18.16 18.69
CA ALA A 215 6.88 19.15 18.26
C ALA A 215 5.48 18.76 18.77
N GLY A 216 5.15 19.25 19.98
CA GLY A 216 3.86 19.02 20.60
C GLY A 216 3.70 17.58 21.08
N ASP A 217 3.54 17.40 22.39
CA ASP A 217 3.07 16.13 22.93
C ASP A 217 1.66 15.91 22.39
N PHE A 218 1.52 15.24 21.24
CA PHE A 218 0.22 14.83 20.68
C PHE A 218 -0.55 13.93 21.67
N GLY A 219 0.06 13.60 22.82
CA GLY A 219 -0.54 12.78 23.85
C GLY A 219 -0.61 11.33 23.40
N TYR A 220 0.36 10.86 22.60
CA TYR A 220 0.40 9.45 22.19
C TYR A 220 0.49 8.56 23.44
N PRO A 221 -0.38 7.54 23.56
CA PRO A 221 -0.37 6.61 24.69
C PRO A 221 1.01 5.99 24.92
N GLU A 222 1.37 5.73 26.17
CA GLU A 222 2.66 5.06 26.50
C GLU A 222 2.77 3.69 25.83
N GLU A 223 1.68 2.90 25.86
CA GLU A 223 1.62 1.60 25.19
C GLU A 223 1.96 1.69 23.71
N MET A 224 1.43 2.69 22.99
CA MET A 224 1.76 2.92 21.58
C MET A 224 3.26 3.19 21.39
N ARG A 225 3.81 4.09 22.20
CA ARG A 225 5.22 4.50 22.07
C ARG A 225 6.17 3.36 22.41
N ASP A 226 5.80 2.50 23.36
CA ASP A 226 6.56 1.30 23.73
C ASP A 226 6.48 0.23 22.65
N HIS A 227 5.31 0.08 22.03
CA HIS A 227 5.10 -0.89 20.97
C HIS A 227 5.81 -0.49 19.66
N PHE A 228 5.85 0.81 19.34
CA PHE A 228 6.42 1.34 18.10
C PHE A 228 7.53 2.38 18.34
N PRO A 229 8.69 1.99 18.90
CA PRO A 229 9.76 2.93 19.26
C PRO A 229 10.37 3.65 18.04
N ASP A 230 10.40 2.96 16.89
CA ASP A 230 10.94 3.44 15.61
C ASP A 230 9.89 4.16 14.74
N GLY A 231 8.70 4.40 15.31
CA GLY A 231 7.56 5.01 14.65
C GLY A 231 6.91 4.09 13.62
N ILE A 232 5.62 4.34 13.32
CA ILE A 232 4.82 3.50 12.44
C ILE A 232 3.71 4.30 11.75
N VAL A 233 3.18 3.77 10.66
CA VAL A 233 1.88 4.18 10.09
C VAL A 233 0.88 3.08 10.39
N LEU A 234 -0.20 3.44 11.06
CA LEU A 234 -1.34 2.55 11.27
C LEU A 234 -2.44 2.95 10.30
N ARG A 235 -2.96 1.99 9.52
CA ARG A 235 -4.09 2.21 8.62
C ARG A 235 -5.31 1.49 9.18
N PHE A 236 -6.37 2.23 9.43
CA PHE A 236 -7.65 1.72 9.89
C PHE A 236 -8.61 1.73 8.71
N THR A 237 -9.16 0.56 8.35
CA THR A 237 -10.10 0.39 7.24
C THR A 237 -11.39 -0.21 7.78
N ARG A 238 -12.54 0.37 7.43
CA ARG A 238 -13.84 -0.19 7.82
C ARG A 238 -14.32 -1.17 6.76
N GLN A 239 -14.64 -2.38 7.19
CA GLN A 239 -15.21 -3.42 6.34
C GLN A 239 -16.46 -3.98 7.01
N GLY A 240 -17.62 -3.41 6.66
CA GLY A 240 -18.89 -3.71 7.35
C GLY A 240 -18.81 -3.33 8.83
N ASP A 241 -18.99 -4.33 9.71
CA ASP A 241 -19.05 -4.15 11.18
C ASP A 241 -17.71 -4.41 11.87
N VAL A 242 -16.60 -4.36 11.12
CA VAL A 242 -15.25 -4.49 11.68
C VAL A 242 -14.34 -3.38 11.19
N ILE A 243 -13.38 -3.01 12.04
CA ILE A 243 -12.24 -2.19 11.66
C ILE A 243 -11.02 -3.10 11.55
N LEU A 244 -10.38 -3.06 10.39
CA LEU A 244 -9.14 -3.75 10.12
C LEU A 244 -7.99 -2.77 10.35
N VAL A 245 -6.96 -3.22 11.05
CA VAL A 245 -5.77 -2.42 11.35
C VAL A 245 -4.58 -3.00 10.62
N ASP A 246 -3.93 -2.20 9.77
CA ASP A 246 -2.69 -2.56 9.10
C ASP A 246 -1.53 -1.73 9.65
N GLU A 247 -0.41 -2.39 9.86
CA GLU A 247 0.86 -1.78 10.25
C GLU A 247 1.76 -1.55 9.03
N GLY A 248 2.28 -0.34 8.88
CA GLY A 248 3.17 0.07 7.79
C GLY A 248 4.38 0.86 8.29
N ALA A 249 5.53 0.71 7.63
CA ALA A 249 6.71 1.48 7.98
C ALA A 249 6.50 2.98 7.69
N LEU A 250 7.01 3.85 8.57
CA LEU A 250 7.04 5.29 8.29
C LEU A 250 7.82 5.58 7.02
N PRO A 251 7.35 6.51 6.16
CA PRO A 251 8.12 7.00 5.04
C PRO A 251 9.43 7.65 5.54
N PRO A 252 10.52 7.55 4.77
CA PRO A 252 11.77 8.23 5.11
C PRO A 252 11.54 9.74 5.21
N GLY A 253 11.69 10.30 6.40
CA GLY A 253 11.52 11.74 6.65
C GLY A 253 10.56 12.10 7.79
N PHE A 254 9.73 11.16 8.23
CA PHE A 254 8.83 11.30 9.39
C PHE A 254 9.49 10.88 10.71
#